data_AF-A0A6G0WPL5-F1
#
_entry.id   AF-A0A6G0WPL5-F1
#
_cell.length_a   1.000
_cell.length_b   1.000
_cell.length_c   1.000
_cell.angle_alpha   90.00
_cell.angle_beta   90.00
_cell.angle_gamma   90.00
#
_symmetry.space_group_name_H-M   'P 1'
#
loop_
_entity.id
_entity.type
_entity.pdbx_description
1 polymer ?
#
loop_
_entity_poly.entity_id
_entity_poly.type
_entity_poly.pdbx_seq_one_letter_code
_entity_poly.pdbx_strand_id
1 'polypeptide(L)'
;MRKTMITEMYHELLRISGESDRQKVWQSAAKFELTLWTQSTEKNVYLTKLQKKIATLKKKPNSGEAAQPAVAPAPIQQTQPAAFQTQANNMAYLEMLKKQQEQQQIAAMNLTRQQAQAQAQAQAQAQAQAQAQAQAQAQAKAQAAAAAAAAEKQRKEQLLEQQRLLRQQQAAAAARSQGSIERH
;
A
#
# COMPACT_ATOMS: atom_id res chain seq x y z
N MET A 1 -20.86 -3.74 7.41
CA MET A 1 -21.21 -3.51 5.99
C MET A 1 -19.98 -3.35 5.09
N ARG A 2 -19.18 -2.28 5.19
CA ARG A 2 -17.96 -2.09 4.35
C ARG A 2 -17.01 -3.31 4.34
N LYS A 3 -16.63 -3.79 5.52
CA LYS A 3 -15.74 -4.95 5.68
C LYS A 3 -16.29 -6.19 4.95
N THR A 4 -17.58 -6.47 5.10
CA THR A 4 -18.27 -7.59 4.44
C THR A 4 -18.20 -7.49 2.92
N MET A 5 -18.45 -6.30 2.37
CA MET A 5 -18.43 -6.05 0.92
C MET A 5 -17.02 -6.18 0.32
N ILE A 6 -15.99 -5.75 1.04
CA ILE A 6 -14.59 -5.93 0.61
C ILE A 6 -14.24 -7.41 0.55
N THR A 7 -14.65 -8.19 1.56
CA THR A 7 -14.44 -9.63 1.58
C THR A 7 -15.17 -10.33 0.42
N GLU A 8 -16.41 -9.95 0.12
CA GLU A 8 -17.14 -10.48 -1.05
C GLU A 8 -16.44 -10.11 -2.36
N MET A 9 -15.97 -8.88 -2.49
CA MET A 9 -15.21 -8.45 -3.67
C MET A 9 -13.91 -9.25 -3.83
N TYR A 10 -13.20 -9.52 -2.73
CA TYR A 10 -12.01 -10.37 -2.72
C TYR A 10 -12.32 -11.78 -3.24
N HIS A 11 -13.39 -12.42 -2.75
CA HIS A 11 -13.78 -13.76 -3.22
C HIS A 11 -14.14 -13.77 -4.71
N GLU A 12 -14.84 -12.74 -5.20
CA GLU A 12 -15.17 -12.66 -6.62
C GLU A 12 -13.94 -12.39 -7.49
N LEU A 13 -13.00 -11.56 -7.04
CA LEU A 13 -11.72 -11.35 -7.73
C LEU A 13 -10.89 -12.64 -7.75
N LEU A 14 -10.86 -13.37 -6.64
CA LEU A 14 -10.14 -14.64 -6.52
C LEU A 14 -10.71 -15.69 -7.46
N ARG A 15 -12.05 -15.74 -7.57
CA ARG A 15 -12.76 -16.61 -8.51
C ARG A 15 -12.31 -16.28 -9.93
N ILE A 16 -12.62 -15.07 -10.42
CA ILE A 16 -12.44 -14.73 -11.83
C ILE A 16 -10.99 -14.64 -12.29
N SER A 17 -10.05 -14.24 -11.41
CA SER A 17 -8.69 -13.93 -11.82
C SER A 17 -7.84 -15.19 -12.07
N GLY A 18 -8.25 -16.35 -11.54
CA GLY A 18 -7.41 -17.56 -11.54
C GLY A 18 -6.07 -17.40 -10.80
N GLU A 19 -5.88 -16.27 -10.10
CA GLU A 19 -4.65 -15.89 -9.43
C GLU A 19 -4.49 -16.73 -8.15
N SER A 20 -3.44 -17.54 -8.08
CA SER A 20 -3.17 -18.39 -6.90
C SER A 20 -2.67 -17.58 -5.70
N ASP A 21 -2.13 -16.38 -5.94
CA ASP A 21 -1.60 -15.50 -4.92
C ASP A 21 -2.73 -14.71 -4.23
N ARG A 22 -3.23 -15.29 -3.16
CA ARG A 22 -4.29 -14.70 -2.33
C ARG A 22 -3.91 -13.33 -1.78
N GLN A 23 -2.63 -13.07 -1.50
CA GLN A 23 -2.20 -11.75 -1.01
C GLN A 23 -2.30 -10.70 -2.10
N LYS A 24 -1.90 -11.00 -3.34
CA LYS A 24 -2.07 -10.08 -4.48
C LYS A 24 -3.53 -9.77 -4.75
N VAL A 25 -4.41 -10.78 -4.70
CA VAL A 25 -5.85 -10.57 -4.88
C VAL A 25 -6.44 -9.72 -3.75
N TRP A 26 -6.01 -9.96 -2.51
CA TRP A 26 -6.41 -9.13 -1.36
C TRP A 26 -5.94 -7.69 -1.50
N GLN A 27 -4.68 -7.47 -1.90
CA GLN A 27 -4.14 -6.13 -2.15
C GLN A 27 -4.88 -5.42 -3.30
N SER A 28 -5.23 -6.15 -4.37
CA SER A 28 -6.05 -5.62 -5.47
C SER A 28 -7.44 -5.18 -4.98
N ALA A 29 -8.10 -6.02 -4.18
CA ALA A 29 -9.39 -5.69 -3.58
C ALA A 29 -9.31 -4.44 -2.68
N ALA A 30 -8.29 -4.38 -1.82
CA ALA A 30 -8.04 -3.23 -0.94
C ALA A 30 -7.72 -1.95 -1.73
N LYS A 31 -6.91 -2.06 -2.80
CA LYS A 31 -6.57 -0.92 -3.67
C LYS A 31 -7.79 -0.41 -4.42
N PHE A 32 -8.64 -1.30 -4.94
CA PHE A 32 -9.89 -0.91 -5.59
C PHE A 32 -10.81 -0.20 -4.59
N GLU A 33 -10.94 -0.73 -3.38
CA GLU A 33 -11.78 -0.15 -2.36
C GLU A 33 -11.28 1.22 -1.91
N LEU A 34 -9.99 1.37 -1.64
CA LEU A 34 -9.38 2.65 -1.29
C LEU A 34 -9.63 3.69 -2.38
N THR A 35 -9.41 3.31 -3.65
CA THR A 35 -9.69 4.18 -4.80
C THR A 35 -11.15 4.63 -4.82
N LEU A 36 -12.08 3.71 -4.58
CA LEU A 36 -13.51 3.99 -4.56
C LEU A 36 -13.90 4.89 -3.39
N TRP A 37 -13.30 4.68 -2.23
CA TRP A 37 -13.50 5.49 -1.03
C TRP A 37 -13.03 6.93 -1.27
N THR A 38 -11.81 7.12 -1.75
CA THR A 38 -11.25 8.46 -2.01
C THR A 38 -12.00 9.22 -3.10
N GLN A 39 -12.57 8.53 -4.09
CA GLN A 39 -13.37 9.16 -5.16
C GLN A 39 -14.84 9.40 -4.79
N SER A 40 -15.31 8.89 -3.65
CA SER A 40 -16.69 9.04 -3.24
C SER A 40 -16.79 10.12 -2.16
N THR A 41 -17.47 11.21 -2.47
CA THR A 41 -17.72 12.32 -1.54
C THR A 41 -18.68 11.94 -0.41
N GLU A 42 -19.53 10.93 -0.62
CA GLU A 42 -20.53 10.49 0.35
C GLU A 42 -20.48 8.98 0.60
N LYS A 43 -20.72 8.60 1.86
CA LYS A 43 -20.73 7.19 2.31
C LYS A 43 -21.74 6.33 1.56
N ASN A 44 -22.95 6.85 1.29
CA ASN A 44 -23.97 6.10 0.57
C ASN A 44 -23.61 5.89 -0.90
N VAL A 45 -23.03 6.89 -1.56
CA VAL A 45 -22.53 6.79 -2.94
C VAL A 45 -21.43 5.74 -3.04
N TYR A 46 -20.50 5.73 -2.08
CA TYR A 46 -19.46 4.72 -1.96
C TYR A 46 -20.03 3.31 -1.83
N LEU A 47 -20.96 3.09 -0.90
CA LEU A 47 -21.55 1.76 -0.65
C LEU A 47 -22.29 1.24 -1.88
N THR A 48 -23.07 2.09 -2.56
CA THR A 48 -23.79 1.71 -3.78
C THR A 48 -22.84 1.35 -4.92
N LYS A 49 -21.75 2.13 -5.11
CA LYS A 49 -20.74 1.81 -6.12
C LYS A 49 -20.01 0.50 -5.81
N LEU A 50 -19.71 0.24 -4.54
CA LEU A 50 -19.05 -0.99 -4.10
C LEU A 50 -19.96 -2.20 -4.36
N GLN A 51 -21.24 -2.09 -4.03
CA GLN A 51 -22.24 -3.11 -4.31
C GLN A 51 -22.37 -3.39 -5.82
N LYS A 52 -22.44 -2.34 -6.64
CA LYS A 52 -22.50 -2.47 -8.10
C LYS A 52 -21.26 -3.17 -8.66
N LYS A 53 -20.08 -2.89 -8.10
CA LYS A 53 -18.84 -3.58 -8.49
C LYS A 53 -18.91 -5.06 -8.18
N ILE A 54 -19.30 -5.44 -6.96
CA ILE A 54 -19.46 -6.84 -6.55
C ILE A 54 -20.45 -7.54 -7.48
N ALA A 55 -21.63 -6.96 -7.72
CA ALA A 55 -22.62 -7.52 -8.63
C ALA A 55 -22.09 -7.73 -10.06
N THR A 56 -21.22 -6.82 -10.54
CA THR A 56 -20.57 -6.95 -11.85
C THR A 56 -19.55 -8.08 -11.87
N LEU A 57 -18.78 -8.26 -10.80
CA LEU A 57 -17.80 -9.35 -10.68
C LEU A 57 -18.50 -10.72 -10.59
N LYS A 58 -19.64 -10.80 -9.88
CA LYS A 58 -20.48 -12.01 -9.82
C LYS A 58 -20.99 -12.46 -11.19
N LYS A 59 -21.26 -11.51 -12.08
CA LYS A 59 -21.72 -11.79 -13.46
C LYS A 59 -20.60 -12.18 -14.41
N LYS A 60 -19.32 -11.98 -14.04
CA LYS A 60 -18.21 -12.38 -14.91
C LYS A 60 -18.03 -13.91 -14.83
N PRO A 61 -18.06 -14.61 -15.98
CA PRO A 61 -17.74 -16.03 -16.00
C PRO A 61 -16.30 -16.24 -15.54
N ASN A 62 -16.05 -17.39 -14.93
CA ASN A 62 -14.74 -17.74 -14.38
C ASN A 62 -13.73 -17.82 -15.53
N SER A 63 -12.64 -17.05 -15.52
CA SER A 63 -11.64 -17.10 -16.61
C SER A 63 -10.84 -18.42 -16.66
N GLY A 64 -11.19 -19.40 -15.80
CA GLY A 64 -10.62 -20.74 -15.78
C GLY A 64 -11.56 -21.87 -16.21
N GLU A 65 -12.79 -21.57 -16.67
CA GLU A 65 -13.64 -22.61 -17.27
C GLU A 65 -13.53 -22.54 -18.79
N ALA A 66 -12.93 -23.58 -19.34
CA ALA A 66 -12.66 -23.78 -20.74
C ALA A 66 -13.87 -23.44 -21.60
N ALA A 67 -13.68 -22.53 -22.56
CA ALA A 67 -14.50 -22.48 -23.74
C ALA A 67 -14.40 -23.85 -24.44
N GLN A 68 -15.47 -24.64 -24.36
CA GLN A 68 -15.74 -25.65 -25.38
C GLN A 68 -16.19 -24.91 -26.65
N PRO A 69 -15.50 -25.06 -27.79
CA PRO A 69 -16.02 -24.62 -29.07
C PRO A 69 -16.96 -25.70 -29.59
N ALA A 70 -18.25 -25.42 -29.70
CA ALA A 70 -19.18 -26.33 -30.36
C ALA A 70 -20.21 -25.57 -31.21
N VAL A 71 -19.90 -25.60 -32.50
CA VAL A 71 -20.77 -25.71 -33.69
C VAL A 71 -21.78 -24.60 -34.03
N ALA A 72 -21.52 -23.98 -35.18
CA ALA A 72 -22.51 -23.32 -36.02
C ALA A 72 -23.61 -24.30 -36.48
N PRO A 73 -24.82 -23.80 -36.80
CA PRO A 73 -25.23 -23.86 -38.20
C PRO A 73 -25.98 -22.60 -38.72
N ALA A 74 -25.60 -22.24 -39.95
CA ALA A 74 -26.36 -21.82 -41.14
C ALA A 74 -27.77 -21.14 -41.07
N PRO A 75 -28.12 -20.35 -42.11
CA PRO A 75 -29.08 -19.25 -42.04
C PRO A 75 -30.51 -19.66 -42.39
N ILE A 76 -31.49 -18.96 -41.82
CA ILE A 76 -32.89 -19.04 -42.24
C ILE A 76 -33.29 -17.66 -42.75
N GLN A 77 -33.54 -17.58 -44.06
CA GLN A 77 -34.27 -16.49 -44.69
C GLN A 77 -35.71 -16.50 -44.18
N GLN A 78 -36.21 -15.37 -43.72
CA GLN A 78 -37.65 -15.12 -43.73
C GLN A 78 -37.94 -13.64 -43.97
N THR A 79 -38.87 -13.45 -44.91
CA THR A 79 -39.27 -12.23 -45.59
C THR A 79 -40.36 -11.44 -44.85
N GLN A 80 -40.37 -10.11 -45.08
CA GLN A 80 -41.47 -9.11 -44.92
C GLN A 80 -41.76 -8.50 -43.53
N PRO A 81 -42.47 -7.34 -43.41
CA PRO A 81 -42.71 -6.25 -44.37
C PRO A 81 -42.28 -4.85 -43.85
N ALA A 82 -42.26 -3.88 -44.78
CA ALA A 82 -41.89 -2.48 -44.56
C ALA A 82 -43.01 -1.69 -43.83
N ALA A 83 -42.77 -1.27 -42.57
CA ALA A 83 -43.61 -0.27 -41.89
C ALA A 83 -42.93 0.50 -40.72
N PHE A 84 -41.60 0.47 -40.57
CA PHE A 84 -40.91 1.02 -39.38
C PHE A 84 -39.89 2.15 -39.65
N GLN A 85 -39.94 2.79 -40.83
CA GLN A 85 -38.83 3.64 -41.29
C GLN A 85 -38.77 5.04 -40.64
N THR A 86 -39.82 5.49 -39.94
CA THR A 86 -39.87 6.87 -39.40
C THR A 86 -39.35 7.02 -37.96
N GLN A 87 -39.19 5.92 -37.21
CA GLN A 87 -38.76 5.97 -35.80
C GLN A 87 -37.24 5.87 -35.60
N ALA A 88 -36.50 5.38 -36.61
CA ALA A 88 -35.04 5.22 -36.58
C ALA A 88 -34.28 6.58 -36.65
N ASN A 89 -34.83 7.58 -37.34
CA ASN A 89 -34.18 8.89 -37.47
C ASN A 89 -34.13 9.70 -36.16
N ASN A 90 -35.11 9.52 -35.26
CA ASN A 90 -35.13 10.21 -33.97
C ASN A 90 -34.11 9.63 -32.97
N MET A 91 -33.81 8.32 -33.03
CA MET A 91 -32.78 7.72 -32.16
C MET A 91 -31.36 8.13 -32.58
N ALA A 92 -31.08 8.23 -33.88
CA ALA A 92 -29.76 8.65 -34.37
C ALA A 92 -29.38 10.07 -33.91
N TYR A 93 -30.35 10.98 -33.84
CA TYR A 93 -30.14 12.36 -33.36
C TYR A 93 -29.91 12.40 -31.84
N LEU A 94 -30.66 11.62 -31.06
CA LEU A 94 -30.44 11.48 -29.62
C LEU A 94 -29.07 10.86 -29.29
N GLU A 95 -28.65 9.87 -30.08
CA GLU A 95 -27.37 9.18 -29.90
C GLU A 95 -26.18 10.10 -30.23
N MET A 96 -26.30 10.97 -31.24
CA MET A 96 -25.31 12.01 -31.52
C MET A 96 -25.19 13.01 -30.37
N LEU A 97 -26.33 13.46 -29.82
CA LEU A 97 -26.34 14.40 -28.69
C LEU A 97 -25.71 13.77 -27.43
N LYS A 98 -26.01 12.49 -27.18
CA LYS A 98 -25.42 11.71 -26.10
C LYS A 98 -23.91 11.52 -26.29
N LYS A 99 -23.46 11.28 -27.53
CA LYS A 99 -22.04 11.15 -27.88
C LYS A 99 -21.28 12.46 -27.67
N GLN A 100 -21.91 13.60 -27.95
CA GLN A 100 -21.32 14.92 -27.68
C GLN A 100 -21.17 15.18 -26.16
N GLN A 101 -22.18 14.81 -25.37
CA GLN A 101 -22.10 14.92 -23.90
C GLN A 101 -21.04 13.99 -23.30
N GLU A 102 -20.92 12.77 -23.82
CA GLU A 102 -19.90 11.81 -23.39
C GLU A 102 -18.48 12.33 -23.68
N GLN A 103 -18.27 12.98 -24.83
CA GLN A 103 -16.98 13.54 -25.20
C GLN A 103 -16.54 14.67 -24.24
N GLN A 104 -17.46 15.53 -23.80
CA GLN A 104 -17.17 16.54 -22.77
C GLN A 104 -16.84 15.91 -21.41
N GLN A 105 -17.54 14.84 -21.04
CA GLN A 105 -17.30 14.14 -19.78
C GLN A 105 -15.94 13.44 -19.76
N ILE A 106 -15.50 12.87 -20.89
CA ILE A 106 -14.15 12.30 -21.06
C ILE A 106 -13.08 13.38 -20.96
N ALA A 107 -13.30 14.56 -21.55
CA ALA A 107 -12.36 15.68 -21.46
C ALA A 107 -12.18 16.16 -20.01
N ALA A 108 -13.28 16.32 -19.27
CA ALA A 108 -13.24 16.68 -17.85
C ALA A 108 -12.53 15.63 -17.00
N MET A 109 -12.81 14.33 -17.25
CA MET A 109 -12.16 13.24 -16.52
C MET A 109 -10.65 13.17 -16.79
N ASN A 110 -10.20 13.40 -18.03
CA ASN A 110 -8.77 13.44 -18.35
C ASN A 110 -8.06 14.59 -17.61
N LEU A 111 -8.70 15.76 -17.50
CA LEU A 111 -8.16 16.88 -16.74
C LEU A 111 -8.02 16.56 -15.24
N THR A 112 -9.07 15.97 -14.65
CA THR A 112 -9.01 15.53 -13.24
C THR A 112 -7.94 14.45 -13.03
N ARG A 113 -7.80 13.51 -13.97
CA ARG A 113 -6.76 12.46 -13.89
C ARG A 113 -5.36 13.06 -13.94
N GLN A 114 -5.14 14.08 -14.76
CA GLN A 114 -3.87 14.78 -14.86
C GLN A 114 -3.54 15.55 -13.56
N GLN A 115 -4.53 16.24 -12.97
CA GLN A 115 -4.35 16.88 -11.65
C GLN A 115 -4.04 15.86 -10.54
N ALA A 116 -4.76 14.73 -10.51
CA ALA A 116 -4.54 13.69 -9.52
C ALA A 116 -3.14 13.06 -9.63
N GLN A 117 -2.62 12.87 -10.85
CA GLN A 117 -1.23 12.39 -11.05
C GLN A 117 -0.20 13.39 -10.55
N ALA A 118 -0.38 14.69 -10.82
CA ALA A 118 0.54 15.72 -10.33
C ALA A 118 0.58 15.78 -8.79
N GLN A 119 -0.58 15.67 -8.14
CA GLN A 119 -0.67 15.70 -6.67
C GLN A 119 -0.06 14.42 -6.04
N ALA A 120 -0.27 13.25 -6.64
CA ALA A 120 0.32 12.00 -6.17
C ALA A 120 1.86 12.01 -6.26
N GLN A 121 2.43 12.63 -7.30
CA GLN A 121 3.87 12.72 -7.47
C GLN A 121 4.52 13.64 -6.43
N ALA A 122 3.89 14.77 -6.10
CA ALA A 122 4.34 15.68 -5.05
C ALA A 122 4.33 15.00 -3.66
N GLN A 123 3.29 14.21 -3.37
CA GLN A 123 3.18 13.52 -2.08
C GLN A 123 4.20 12.37 -1.95
N ALA A 124 4.49 11.65 -3.03
CA ALA A 124 5.52 10.61 -3.03
C ALA A 124 6.92 11.18 -2.77
N GLN A 125 7.23 12.36 -3.33
CA GLN A 125 8.54 12.99 -3.13
C GLN A 125 8.73 13.51 -1.70
N ALA A 126 7.68 14.06 -1.08
CA ALA A 126 7.71 14.47 0.32
C ALA A 126 7.91 13.29 1.29
N GLN A 127 7.31 12.14 0.99
CA GLN A 127 7.44 10.95 1.85
C GLN A 127 8.84 10.32 1.75
N ALA A 128 9.46 10.33 0.57
CA ALA A 128 10.83 9.87 0.38
C ALA A 128 11.84 10.74 1.14
N GLN A 129 11.65 12.06 1.16
CA GLN A 129 12.54 12.97 1.87
C GLN A 129 12.42 12.83 3.40
N ALA A 130 11.21 12.58 3.91
CA ALA A 130 10.98 12.32 5.33
C ALA A 130 11.63 11.00 5.80
N GLN A 131 11.60 9.95 4.98
CA GLN A 131 12.29 8.68 5.31
C GLN A 131 13.81 8.84 5.34
N ALA A 132 14.39 9.60 4.40
CA ALA A 132 15.83 9.85 4.37
C ALA A 132 16.31 10.61 5.62
N GLN A 133 15.56 11.63 6.07
CA GLN A 133 15.89 12.34 7.30
C GLN A 133 15.78 11.45 8.55
N ALA A 134 14.75 10.62 8.65
CA ALA A 134 14.59 9.70 9.78
C ALA A 134 15.74 8.69 9.87
N GLN A 135 16.22 8.16 8.73
CA GLN A 135 17.36 7.24 8.70
C GLN A 135 18.67 7.93 9.11
N ALA A 136 18.93 9.14 8.64
CA ALA A 136 20.13 9.91 9.02
C ALA A 136 20.15 10.21 10.52
N GLN A 137 19.00 10.57 11.10
CA GLN A 137 18.90 10.85 12.54
C GLN A 137 19.07 9.59 13.39
N ALA A 138 18.58 8.44 12.93
CA ALA A 138 18.77 7.16 13.59
C ALA A 138 20.25 6.72 13.59
N GLN A 139 20.96 6.89 12.47
CA GLN A 139 22.40 6.58 12.40
C GLN A 139 23.24 7.49 13.30
N ALA A 140 22.97 8.80 13.31
CA ALA A 140 23.67 9.74 14.18
C ALA A 140 23.47 9.39 15.67
N LYS A 141 22.24 9.03 16.06
CA LYS A 141 21.94 8.62 17.44
C LYS A 141 22.62 7.31 17.82
N ALA A 142 22.70 6.35 16.90
CA ALA A 142 23.42 5.09 17.12
C ALA A 142 24.92 5.30 17.32
N GLN A 143 25.55 6.16 16.51
CA GLN A 143 26.97 6.49 16.66
C GLN A 143 27.25 7.24 17.97
N ALA A 144 26.40 8.20 18.34
CA ALA A 144 26.54 8.91 19.62
C ALA A 144 26.41 7.96 20.82
N ALA A 145 25.47 7.02 20.77
CA ALA A 145 25.30 6.01 21.83
C ALA A 145 26.52 5.06 21.92
N ALA A 146 27.06 4.62 20.78
CA ALA A 146 28.26 3.79 20.75
C ALA A 146 29.49 4.52 21.30
N ALA A 147 29.67 5.80 20.95
CA ALA A 147 30.75 6.63 21.48
C ALA A 147 30.62 6.84 22.99
N ALA A 148 29.41 7.09 23.49
CA ALA A 148 29.15 7.24 24.92
C ALA A 148 29.46 5.95 25.70
N ALA A 149 29.05 4.79 25.17
CA ALA A 149 29.33 3.49 25.78
C ALA A 149 30.84 3.18 25.81
N ALA A 150 31.58 3.52 24.75
CA ALA A 150 33.03 3.37 24.71
C ALA A 150 33.73 4.26 25.76
N ALA A 151 33.30 5.52 25.89
CA ALA A 151 33.83 6.45 26.89
C ALA A 151 33.55 5.98 28.32
N GLU A 152 32.36 5.43 28.59
CA GLU A 152 32.03 4.88 29.91
C GLU A 152 32.93 3.68 30.26
N LYS A 153 33.19 2.80 29.29
CA LYS A 153 34.09 1.65 29.49
C LYS A 153 35.50 2.09 29.86
N GLN A 154 36.07 3.06 29.14
CA GLN A 154 37.39 3.61 29.45
C GLN A 154 37.43 4.26 30.83
N ARG A 155 36.39 5.00 31.22
CA ARG A 155 36.31 5.62 32.55
C ARG A 155 36.28 4.57 33.65
N LYS A 156 35.57 3.46 33.43
CA LYS A 156 35.49 2.35 34.39
C LYS A 156 36.84 1.62 34.52
N GLU A 157 37.56 1.43 33.43
CA GLU A 157 38.92 0.87 33.44
C GLU A 157 39.90 1.77 34.20
N GLN A 158 39.88 3.08 33.97
CA GLN A 158 40.70 4.03 34.74
C GLN A 158 40.38 4.01 36.24
N LEU A 159 39.09 3.92 36.61
CA LEU A 159 38.69 3.86 38.01
C LEU A 159 39.19 2.58 38.68
N LEU A 160 39.12 1.45 37.97
CA LEU A 160 39.62 0.16 38.46
C LEU A 160 41.14 0.20 38.65
N GLU A 161 41.87 0.80 37.72
CA GLU A 161 43.32 0.96 37.80
C GLU A 161 43.72 1.84 38.99
N GLN A 162 43.02 2.95 39.21
CA GLN A 162 43.23 3.82 40.37
C GLN A 162 43.00 3.07 41.70
N GLN A 163 41.94 2.25 41.78
CA GLN A 163 41.66 1.43 42.96
C GLN A 163 42.75 0.37 43.20
N ARG A 164 43.27 -0.23 42.13
CA ARG A 164 44.35 -1.22 42.20
C ARG A 164 45.65 -0.59 42.72
N LEU A 165 45.97 0.63 42.27
CA LEU A 165 47.12 1.39 42.75
C LEU A 165 47.02 1.72 44.24
N LEU A 166 45.82 2.15 44.69
CA LEU A 166 45.58 2.46 46.10
C LEU A 166 45.72 1.23 46.99
N ARG A 167 45.18 0.08 46.56
CA ARG A 167 45.33 -1.19 47.29
C ARG A 167 46.80 -1.63 47.37
N GLN A 168 47.57 -1.43 46.30
CA GLN A 168 48.99 -1.79 46.28
C GLN A 168 49.81 -0.93 47.26
N GLN A 169 49.51 0.38 47.36
CA GLN A 169 50.15 1.25 48.36
C GLN A 169 49.81 0.84 49.79
N GLN A 170 48.56 0.48 50.09
CA GLN A 170 48.16 -0.01 51.42
C GLN A 170 48.89 -1.31 51.78
N ALA A 171 48.98 -2.26 50.84
CA ALA A 171 49.71 -3.52 51.05
C ALA A 171 51.21 -3.28 51.29
N ALA A 172 51.84 -2.39 50.53
CA ALA A 172 53.24 -2.02 50.72
C ALA A 172 53.50 -1.33 52.07
N ALA A 173 52.58 -0.46 52.51
CA ALA A 173 52.65 0.18 53.82
C ALA A 173 52.53 -0.84 54.97
N ALA A 174 51.61 -1.80 54.85
CA ALA A 174 51.44 -2.88 55.82
C ALA A 174 52.67 -3.82 55.89
N ALA A 175 53.28 -4.15 54.76
CA ALA A 175 54.50 -4.95 54.73
C ALA A 175 55.70 -4.22 55.39
N ARG A 176 55.80 -2.90 55.21
CA ARG A 176 56.84 -2.08 55.84
C ARG A 176 56.69 -1.98 57.36
N SER A 177 55.47 -1.91 57.88
CA SER A 177 55.25 -1.87 59.34
C SER A 177 55.58 -3.20 60.02
N GLN A 178 55.36 -4.34 59.35
CA GLN A 178 55.72 -5.66 59.90
C GLN A 178 57.23 -5.92 59.88
N GLY A 179 57.95 -5.54 58.81
CA GLY A 179 59.40 -5.74 58.72
C GLY A 179 60.25 -4.87 59.66
N SER A 180 59.65 -3.88 60.34
CA SER A 180 60.34 -3.04 61.33
C SER A 180 60.31 -3.61 62.75
N ILE A 181 59.49 -4.64 63.00
CA ILE A 181 59.34 -5.27 64.33
C ILE A 181 60.34 -6.42 64.52
N GLU A 182 60.85 -7.04 63.46
CA GLU A 182 61.81 -8.16 63.54
C GLU A 182 63.29 -7.74 63.55
N ARG A 183 63.60 -6.43 63.65
CA ARG A 183 64.99 -5.90 63.63
C ARG A 183 65.45 -5.21 64.92
N HIS A 184 64.79 -5.47 66.03
CA HIS A 184 65.22 -5.09 67.39
C HIS A 184 65.28 -6.32 68.28
#